data_AF-A0A135VJ64-F1
#
_entry.id   AF-A0A135VJ64-F1
#
_cell.length_a   1.000
_cell.length_b   1.000
_cell.length_c   1.000
_cell.angle_alpha   90.00
_cell.angle_beta   90.00
_cell.angle_gamma   90.00
#
_symmetry.space_group_name_H-M   'P 1'
#
loop_
_entity.id
_entity.type
_entity.pdbx_description
1 polymer ?
#
loop_
_entity_poly.entity_id
_entity_poly.type
_entity_poly.pdbx_seq_one_letter_code
_entity_poly.pdbx_strand_id
1 'polypeptide(L)' 'MVDGQIYHLADILHSKKNAEILAKSLEDNCFVTIISTEDGRWALYWRPKTGTLCPYGVV' A
#
# COMPACT_ATOMS: atom_id res chain seq x y z
N MET A 1 -6.87 -8.74 -4.87
CA MET A 1 -7.09 -9.32 -3.53
C MET A 1 -5.77 -9.87 -3.06
N VAL A 2 -5.38 -9.57 -1.83
CA VAL A 2 -4.21 -10.18 -1.17
C VAL A 2 -4.76 -10.89 0.07
N ASP A 3 -4.50 -12.19 0.20
CA ASP A 3 -4.98 -13.04 1.30
C ASP A 3 -6.50 -12.96 1.56
N GLY A 4 -7.30 -12.92 0.50
CA GLY A 4 -8.77 -12.82 0.59
C GLY A 4 -9.28 -11.46 1.06
N GLN A 5 -8.40 -10.47 1.24
CA GLN A 5 -8.75 -9.12 1.63
C GLN A 5 -8.61 -8.15 0.44
N ILE A 6 -9.51 -7.16 0.39
CA ILE A 6 -9.46 -6.09 -0.61
C ILE A 6 -8.45 -5.06 -0.14
N TYR A 7 -7.46 -4.82 -0.99
CA TYR A 7 -6.52 -3.71 -0.86
C TYR A 7 -6.67 -2.79 -2.07
N HIS A 8 -6.43 -1.51 -1.87
CA HIS A 8 -6.44 -0.46 -2.88
C HIS A 8 -5.00 -0.15 -3.30
N LEU A 9 -4.80 0.13 -4.59
CA LEU A 9 -3.50 0.59 -5.08
C LEU A 9 -3.25 2.02 -4.58
N ALA A 10 -2.12 2.24 -3.91
CA ALA A 10 -1.67 3.58 -3.51
C ALA A 10 -0.81 4.20 -4.62
N ASP A 11 0.26 3.50 -5.02
CA ASP A 11 1.23 4.00 -5.99
C ASP A 11 2.06 2.84 -6.59
N ILE A 12 2.72 3.09 -7.73
CA ILE A 12 3.66 2.19 -8.39
C ILE A 12 5.02 2.88 -8.49
N LEU A 13 5.99 2.38 -7.73
CA LEU A 13 7.27 3.03 -7.52
C LEU A 13 8.41 2.27 -8.21
N HIS A 14 9.37 3.01 -8.75
CA HIS A 14 10.53 2.45 -9.46
C HIS A 14 11.60 1.88 -8.51
N SER A 15 11.47 2.07 -7.20
CA SER A 15 12.44 1.64 -6.21
C SER A 15 11.73 1.02 -5.01
N LYS A 16 12.20 -0.17 -4.61
CA LYS A 16 11.73 -0.85 -3.40
C LYS A 16 11.84 0.04 -2.17
N LYS A 17 12.96 0.77 -2.04
CA LYS A 17 13.21 1.67 -0.91
C LYS A 17 12.15 2.78 -0.83
N ASN A 18 11.72 3.32 -1.96
CA ASN A 18 10.67 4.35 -1.97
C ASN A 18 9.32 3.74 -1.57
N ALA A 19 9.03 2.51 -2.01
CA ALA A 19 7.83 1.80 -1.59
C ALA A 19 7.81 1.49 -0.09
N GLU A 20 8.96 1.13 0.49
CA GLU A 20 9.11 0.91 1.94
C GLU A 20 8.93 2.21 2.74
N ILE A 21 9.48 3.33 2.26
CA ILE A 21 9.28 4.65 2.90
C ILE A 21 7.80 5.04 2.90
N LEU A 22 7.13 4.89 1.76
CA LEU A 22 5.71 5.21 1.64
C LEU A 22 4.85 4.25 2.48
N ALA A 23 5.14 2.95 2.46
CA ALA A 23 4.48 1.95 3.29
C ALA A 23 4.56 2.33 4.78
N LYS A 24 5.74 2.70 5.26
CA LYS A 24 5.96 3.10 6.66
C LYS A 24 5.15 4.34 7.07
N SER A 25 4.92 5.28 6.15
CA SER A 25 4.05 6.44 6.41
C SER A 25 2.56 6.09 6.58
N LEU A 26 2.16 4.90 6.11
CA LEU A 26 0.78 4.42 6.13
C LEU A 26 0.52 3.37 7.21
N GLU A 27 1.57 2.68 7.67
CA GLU A 27 1.48 1.57 8.63
C GLU A 27 0.76 1.93 9.94
N ASP A 28 0.74 3.20 10.34
CA ASP A 28 0.04 3.63 11.55
C ASP A 28 -1.47 3.38 11.44
N ASN A 29 -2.07 3.75 10.30
CA ASN A 29 -3.53 3.75 10.09
C ASN A 29 -4.02 2.63 9.15
N CYS A 30 -3.11 2.04 8.38
CA CYS A 30 -3.42 1.13 7.29
C CYS A 30 -2.66 -0.19 7.43
N PHE A 31 -3.23 -1.28 6.93
CA PHE A 31 -2.43 -2.41 6.51
C PHE A 31 -1.86 -2.09 5.13
N VAL A 32 -0.59 -2.40 4.92
CA VAL A 32 0.12 -2.18 3.67
C VAL A 32 0.74 -3.47 3.16
N THR A 33 0.86 -3.59 1.85
CA THR A 33 1.62 -4.67 1.22
C THR A 33 2.33 -4.14 -0.02
N ILE A 34 3.56 -4.61 -0.22
CA ILE A 34 4.40 -4.20 -1.36
C ILE A 34 4.61 -5.43 -2.23
N ILE A 35 4.27 -5.32 -3.50
CA ILE A 35 4.37 -6.42 -4.46
C ILE A 35 5.22 -5.96 -5.65
N SER A 36 6.19 -6.77 -6.06
CA SER A 36 6.96 -6.53 -7.28
C SER A 36 6.08 -6.80 -8.51
N THR A 37 6.07 -5.86 -9.45
CA THR A 37 5.37 -6.01 -10.74
C THR A 37 6.29 -6.66 -11.78
N GLU A 38 5.71 -7.22 -12.84
CA GLU A 38 6.45 -7.94 -13.89
C GLU A 38 7.48 -7.06 -14.63
N ASP A 39 7.25 -5.74 -14.65
CA ASP A 39 8.15 -4.74 -15.23
C ASP A 39 9.27 -4.27 -14.29
N GLY A 40 9.42 -4.89 -13.11
CA GLY A 40 10.47 -4.58 -12.14
C GLY A 40 10.16 -3.39 -11.23
N ARG A 41 8.95 -2.81 -11.30
CA ARG A 41 8.48 -1.79 -10.35
C ARG A 41 7.89 -2.43 -9.09
N TRP A 42 7.51 -1.59 -8.13
CA TRP A 42 6.97 -2.00 -6.84
C TRP A 42 5.62 -1.32 -6.60
N ALA A 43 4.55 -2.11 -6.63
CA ALA A 43 3.21 -1.64 -6.33
C ALA A 43 2.98 -1.66 -4.82
N LEU A 44 2.57 -0.52 -4.27
CA LEU A 44 2.14 -0.40 -2.89
C LEU A 44 0.62 -0.49 -2.84
N TYR A 45 0.11 -1.41 -2.05
CA TYR A 45 -1.31 -1.55 -1.78
C TYR A 45 -1.61 -1.27 -0.31
N TRP A 46 -2.78 -0.72 -0.03
CA TRP A 46 -3.22 -0.39 1.33
C TRP A 46 -4.68 -0.78 1.58
N ARG A 47 -5.02 -0.96 2.84
CA ARG A 47 -6.41 -1.01 3.31
C ARG A 47 -6.51 -0.39 4.71
N PRO A 48 -7.66 0.18 5.09
CA PRO A 48 -7.83 0.74 6.42
C PRO A 48 -7.78 -0.34 7.50
N LYS A 49 -7.20 0.00 8.65
CA LYS A 49 -7.44 -0.75 9.88
C LYS A 49 -8.87 -0.48 10.35
N THR A 50 -9.51 -1.47 10.97
CA THR A 50 -10.90 -1.35 11.42
C THR A 50 -11.09 -0.13 12.32
N GLY A 51 -12.00 0.78 11.94
CA GLY A 51 -12.30 1.99 12.70
C GLY A 51 -11.31 3.15 12.49
N THR A 52 -10.41 3.07 11.50
CA THR A 52 -9.42 4.13 11.20
C THR A 52 -9.53 4.60 9.75
N LEU A 53 -9.33 5.90 9.52
CA LEU A 53 -9.23 6.46 8.16
C LEU A 53 -7.78 6.45 7.70
N CYS A 54 -7.54 5.90 6.52
CA CYS A 54 -6.24 6.00 5.85
C CYS A 54 -6.11 7.37 5.17
N PRO A 55 -4.93 7.99 5.19
CA PRO A 55 -4.73 9.35 4.66
C PRO A 55 -4.95 9.48 3.14
N TYR A 56 -4.95 8.37 2.41
CA TYR A 56 -5.28 8.33 0.97
C TYR A 56 -6.76 8.03 0.69
N GLY A 57 -7.60 8.00 1.72
CA GLY A 57 -9.05 7.87 1.61
C GLY A 57 -9.73 9.21 1.38
N VAL A 58 -9.60 9.76 0.17
CA VAL A 58 -10.67 10.59 -0.40
C VAL A 58 -11.30 9.74 -1.49
N VAL A 59 -12.47 9.20 -1.20
CA VAL A 59 -13.39 8.67 -2.21
C VAL A 59 -14.04 9.85 -2.91
#